data_AF-H9F4J8-F1
#
_entry.id   AF-H9F4J8-F1
#
_cell.length_a   1.000
_cell.length_b   1.000
_cell.length_c   1.000
_cell.angle_alpha   90.00
_cell.angle_beta   90.00
_cell.angle_gamma   90.00
#
_symmetry.space_group_name_H-M   'P 1'
#
loop_
_entity.id
_entity.type
_entity.pdbx_description
1 polymer ?
#
loop_
_entity_poly.entity_id
_entity_poly.type
_entity_poly.pdbx_seq_one_letter_code
_entity_poly.pdbx_strand_id
1 'polypeptide(L)'
;VRPGCPGHCSSYGSICHNGGKCVEKHNGYLCDCTNSPYEGPFCKKEVSAVFEAGTSVTYMFQEPYPVTKNISLSSSAIYTDSAPSKENIAFSFVTAQTPSLLLFVNSSSQDFLAVLLCKNGSLQVRYHLNKEETHVFTIDADNFANRRMHHLKINREGRELTIQMDHQLRLSYNFSPEVEFRVIRSLTLGKVTENLGLDSEVAKANALGFAGCMSSVQYNHIAPLKAALRHATAAPVTVHGTLTESSCDFMVDSDVDAVTTVHSSSDPFGKTDEREPLTNAVRSDSAVIGGVIAVVIFIIFCIIGIMTRFLYQHKQSHRTNQMKEKEYPENLDSSFRNDIDLQNTVSECKREYFI
;
A
#
# COMPACT_ATOMS: atom_id res chain seq x y z
N VAL A 1 -0.29 -11.75 -39.28
CA VAL A 1 -0.71 -13.06 -38.70
C VAL A 1 -0.88 -14.06 -39.84
N ARG A 2 -0.36 -15.30 -39.72
CA ARG A 2 -0.66 -16.40 -40.65
C ARG A 2 -1.83 -17.23 -40.08
N PRO A 3 -2.77 -17.74 -40.91
CA PRO A 3 -3.76 -18.70 -40.45
C PRO A 3 -3.09 -19.94 -39.82
N GLY A 4 -3.65 -20.43 -38.70
CA GLY A 4 -3.16 -21.64 -38.01
C GLY A 4 -2.05 -21.41 -36.98
N CYS A 5 -1.45 -20.22 -36.88
CA CYS A 5 -0.54 -19.90 -35.77
C CYS A 5 -1.36 -19.46 -34.53
N PRO A 6 -1.14 -20.04 -33.33
CA PRO A 6 -1.71 -19.51 -32.10
C PRO A 6 -1.12 -18.12 -31.80
N GLY A 7 -1.95 -17.20 -31.29
CA GLY A 7 -1.57 -15.82 -31.00
C GLY A 7 -0.65 -15.69 -29.78
N HIS A 8 0.11 -14.60 -29.69
CA HIS A 8 1.07 -14.39 -28.60
C HIS A 8 0.42 -14.44 -27.21
N CYS A 9 -0.81 -13.97 -27.07
CA CYS A 9 -1.53 -13.99 -25.80
C CYS A 9 -1.94 -15.39 -25.33
N SER A 10 -1.98 -16.40 -26.22
CA SER A 10 -2.18 -17.79 -25.81
C SER A 10 -0.95 -18.41 -25.11
N SER A 11 0.25 -17.91 -25.41
CA SER A 11 1.51 -18.38 -24.82
C SER A 11 2.05 -17.46 -23.71
N TYR A 12 1.80 -16.15 -23.83
CA TYR A 12 2.37 -15.12 -22.96
C TYR A 12 1.33 -14.33 -22.16
N GLY A 13 0.03 -14.64 -22.29
CA GLY A 13 -1.03 -13.90 -21.62
C GLY A 13 -0.98 -13.94 -20.09
N SER A 14 -0.40 -15.00 -19.52
CA SER A 14 -0.14 -15.15 -18.08
C SER A 14 0.95 -14.21 -17.53
N ILE A 15 1.69 -13.51 -18.40
CA ILE A 15 2.68 -12.49 -18.04
C ILE A 15 2.00 -11.13 -17.79
N CYS A 16 0.71 -10.99 -18.12
CA CYS A 16 -0.10 -9.84 -17.71
C CYS A 16 -0.69 -10.10 -16.32
N HIS A 17 -0.17 -9.40 -15.30
CA HIS A 17 -0.59 -9.61 -13.91
C HIS A 17 -1.74 -8.70 -13.49
N ASN A 18 -2.29 -8.93 -12.29
CA ASN A 18 -3.13 -7.98 -11.55
C ASN A 18 -4.32 -7.42 -12.34
N GLY A 19 -5.03 -8.28 -13.08
CA GLY A 19 -6.18 -7.91 -13.91
C GLY A 19 -5.84 -7.29 -15.27
N GLY A 20 -4.55 -7.18 -15.61
CA GLY A 20 -4.09 -6.76 -16.93
C GLY A 20 -4.53 -7.73 -18.03
N LYS A 21 -5.11 -7.20 -19.11
CA LYS A 21 -5.60 -7.99 -20.24
C LYS A 21 -4.54 -8.10 -21.33
N CYS A 22 -4.18 -9.32 -21.75
CA CYS A 22 -3.31 -9.47 -22.91
C CYS A 22 -4.04 -9.07 -24.20
N VAL A 23 -3.38 -8.26 -25.02
CA VAL A 23 -3.88 -7.77 -26.32
C VAL A 23 -2.85 -8.06 -27.40
N GLU A 24 -3.24 -8.84 -28.41
CA GLU A 24 -2.44 -9.14 -29.60
C GLU A 24 -2.04 -7.85 -30.34
N LYS A 25 -0.81 -7.83 -30.89
CA LYS A 25 -0.29 -6.76 -31.76
C LYS A 25 0.31 -7.39 -33.01
N HIS A 26 0.63 -6.57 -34.02
CA HIS A 26 1.19 -7.07 -35.27
C HIS A 26 2.55 -7.78 -35.08
N ASN A 27 3.36 -7.29 -34.14
CA ASN A 27 4.70 -7.78 -33.79
C ASN A 27 4.78 -8.12 -32.28
N GLY A 28 3.92 -9.00 -31.77
CA GLY A 28 3.94 -9.43 -30.36
C GLY A 28 2.62 -9.22 -29.63
N TYR A 29 2.70 -8.92 -28.33
CA TYR A 29 1.57 -8.65 -27.45
C TYR A 29 1.82 -7.40 -26.59
N LEU A 30 0.75 -6.91 -25.95
CA LEU A 30 0.78 -5.85 -24.95
C LEU A 30 -0.11 -6.26 -23.77
N CYS A 31 0.30 -5.98 -22.54
CA CYS A 31 -0.61 -6.02 -21.40
C CYS A 31 -1.37 -4.69 -21.29
N ASP A 32 -2.66 -4.72 -21.57
CA ASP A 32 -3.57 -3.61 -21.31
C ASP A 32 -3.90 -3.55 -19.82
N CYS A 33 -3.26 -2.60 -19.14
CA CYS A 33 -3.46 -2.34 -17.72
C CYS A 33 -4.55 -1.30 -17.44
N THR A 34 -5.35 -0.86 -18.41
CA THR A 34 -6.24 0.33 -18.26
C THR A 34 -7.15 0.22 -17.03
N ASN A 35 -7.81 -0.93 -16.87
CA ASN A 35 -8.72 -1.21 -15.74
C ASN A 35 -8.03 -1.86 -14.52
N SER A 36 -6.70 -2.02 -14.57
CA SER A 36 -5.88 -2.51 -13.45
C SER A 36 -5.37 -1.31 -12.64
N PRO A 37 -5.32 -1.40 -11.29
CA PRO A 37 -4.69 -0.38 -10.45
C PRO A 37 -3.16 -0.43 -10.48
N TYR A 38 -2.57 -1.28 -11.33
CA TYR A 38 -1.14 -1.38 -11.59
C TYR A 38 -0.80 -0.88 -13.00
N GLU A 39 0.47 -0.59 -13.27
CA GLU A 39 0.98 -0.14 -14.57
C GLU A 39 2.34 -0.79 -14.94
N GLY A 40 3.00 -0.24 -15.97
CA GLY A 40 4.16 -0.84 -16.61
C GLY A 40 3.79 -1.95 -17.61
N PRO A 41 4.77 -2.50 -18.36
CA PRO A 41 4.52 -3.39 -19.50
C PRO A 41 3.85 -4.73 -19.15
N PHE A 42 3.80 -5.09 -17.87
CA PHE A 42 3.27 -6.36 -17.35
C PHE A 42 2.23 -6.16 -16.23
N CYS A 43 1.76 -4.91 -16.03
CA CYS A 43 0.85 -4.51 -14.95
C CYS A 43 1.34 -4.92 -13.54
N LYS A 44 2.60 -4.56 -13.24
CA LYS A 44 3.30 -4.91 -11.98
C LYS A 44 3.69 -3.72 -11.10
N LYS A 45 3.90 -2.53 -11.65
CA LYS A 45 4.18 -1.34 -10.83
C LYS A 45 2.87 -0.92 -10.17
N GLU A 46 2.83 -0.83 -8.84
CA GLU A 46 1.66 -0.28 -8.15
C GLU A 46 1.42 1.17 -8.58
N VAL A 47 0.16 1.60 -8.65
CA VAL A 47 -0.18 3.03 -8.75
C VAL A 47 -0.56 3.53 -7.38
N SER A 48 0.19 4.52 -6.89
CA SER A 48 0.14 4.99 -5.51
C SER A 48 0.31 6.50 -5.38
N ALA A 49 -0.26 7.07 -4.32
CA ALA A 49 -0.14 8.50 -4.02
C ALA A 49 -0.17 8.80 -2.53
N VAL A 50 0.49 9.89 -2.15
CA VAL A 50 0.30 10.56 -0.86
C VAL A 50 -0.90 11.49 -0.96
N PHE A 51 -1.73 11.45 0.09
CA PHE A 51 -2.85 12.35 0.34
C PHE A 51 -2.47 13.26 1.52
N GLU A 52 -2.59 14.57 1.35
CA GLU A 52 -2.55 15.52 2.47
C GLU A 52 -3.90 15.55 3.21
N ALA A 53 -3.91 15.95 4.48
CA ALA A 53 -5.14 16.14 5.23
C ALA A 53 -6.07 17.14 4.51
N GLY A 54 -7.33 16.75 4.29
CA GLY A 54 -8.27 17.52 3.46
C GLY A 54 -8.41 17.03 2.01
N THR A 55 -7.48 16.21 1.51
CA THR A 55 -7.49 15.73 0.11
C THR A 55 -8.67 14.79 -0.15
N SER A 56 -9.29 14.98 -1.31
CA SER A 56 -10.46 14.23 -1.78
C SER A 56 -10.24 13.79 -3.22
N VAL A 57 -10.42 12.50 -3.49
CA VAL A 57 -10.44 11.96 -4.86
C VAL A 57 -11.79 11.29 -5.06
N THR A 58 -12.65 11.87 -5.91
CA THR A 58 -14.00 11.35 -6.15
C THR A 58 -14.15 10.85 -7.58
N TYR A 59 -14.51 9.57 -7.70
CA TYR A 59 -14.91 8.93 -8.95
C TYR A 59 -16.44 8.93 -9.02
N MET A 60 -17.00 9.59 -10.03
CA MET A 60 -18.45 9.56 -10.30
C MET A 60 -18.79 8.38 -11.19
N PHE A 61 -19.73 7.54 -10.76
CA PHE A 61 -20.27 6.50 -11.63
C PHE A 61 -21.21 7.17 -12.63
N GLN A 62 -20.95 6.97 -13.91
CA GLN A 62 -21.89 7.41 -14.94
C GLN A 62 -23.15 6.56 -14.83
N GLU A 63 -24.28 7.18 -14.50
CA GLU A 63 -25.57 6.54 -14.67
C GLU A 63 -25.70 6.08 -16.13
N PRO A 64 -26.16 4.84 -16.39
CA PRO A 64 -26.35 4.38 -17.75
C PRO A 64 -27.45 5.23 -18.38
N TYR A 65 -27.06 6.19 -19.22
CA TYR A 65 -27.96 7.06 -19.96
C TYR A 65 -29.14 6.24 -20.52
N PRO A 66 -30.39 6.68 -20.34
CA PRO A 66 -31.55 6.04 -20.96
C PRO A 66 -31.55 6.33 -22.46
N VAL A 67 -30.60 5.73 -23.17
CA VAL A 67 -30.66 5.54 -24.63
C VAL A 67 -32.00 4.87 -24.89
N THR A 68 -32.84 5.55 -25.65
CA THR A 68 -34.22 5.13 -25.92
C THR A 68 -34.23 3.77 -26.58
N LYS A 69 -34.39 2.72 -25.76
CA LYS A 69 -34.74 1.37 -26.21
C LYS A 69 -36.11 1.45 -26.87
N ASN A 70 -36.13 1.66 -28.18
CA ASN A 70 -37.32 1.45 -28.99
C ASN A 70 -37.76 0.00 -28.79
N ILE A 71 -38.87 -0.20 -28.07
CA ILE A 71 -39.41 -1.52 -27.72
C ILE A 71 -40.11 -2.08 -28.96
N SER A 72 -39.31 -2.52 -29.93
CA SER A 72 -39.79 -2.99 -31.22
C SER A 72 -38.80 -3.97 -31.86
N LEU A 73 -38.51 -5.09 -31.16
CA LEU A 73 -38.18 -6.41 -31.72
C LEU A 73 -37.98 -7.42 -30.58
N SER A 74 -38.90 -8.38 -30.43
CA SER A 74 -38.95 -9.31 -29.30
C SER A 74 -38.06 -10.54 -29.51
N SER A 75 -36.93 -10.65 -28.78
CA SER A 75 -36.25 -11.90 -28.38
C SER A 75 -35.01 -11.56 -27.53
N SER A 76 -34.83 -12.06 -26.30
CA SER A 76 -35.63 -12.99 -25.50
C SER A 76 -35.67 -12.59 -24.02
N ALA A 77 -36.82 -12.74 -23.37
CA ALA A 77 -36.99 -12.48 -21.93
C ALA A 77 -36.76 -13.75 -21.10
N ILE A 78 -35.59 -14.37 -21.25
CA ILE A 78 -35.25 -15.66 -20.60
C ILE A 78 -33.99 -15.55 -19.72
N TYR A 79 -33.10 -14.60 -19.99
CA TYR A 79 -31.98 -14.25 -19.09
C TYR A 79 -31.90 -12.74 -18.87
N THR A 80 -32.80 -12.20 -18.05
CA THR A 80 -32.36 -11.20 -17.06
C THR A 80 -31.72 -11.97 -15.92
N ASP A 81 -30.49 -12.43 -16.14
CA ASP A 81 -29.66 -12.95 -15.06
C ASP A 81 -29.36 -11.79 -14.12
N SER A 82 -30.12 -11.70 -13.03
CA SER A 82 -29.95 -10.68 -12.00
C SER A 82 -28.74 -11.06 -11.16
N ALA A 83 -27.55 -10.92 -11.77
CA ALA A 83 -26.28 -11.27 -11.18
C ALA A 83 -26.17 -10.61 -9.79
N PRO A 84 -25.80 -11.39 -8.75
CA PRO A 84 -25.88 -10.93 -7.37
C PRO A 84 -25.01 -9.68 -7.14
N SER A 85 -25.44 -8.81 -6.21
CA SER A 85 -24.70 -7.59 -5.88
C SER A 85 -23.24 -7.92 -5.52
N LYS A 86 -22.30 -7.33 -6.25
CA LYS A 86 -20.89 -7.74 -6.22
C LYS A 86 -19.99 -6.52 -6.04
N GLU A 87 -19.35 -6.46 -4.88
CA GLU A 87 -18.40 -5.42 -4.50
C GLU A 87 -17.06 -6.07 -4.14
N ASN A 88 -16.11 -6.00 -5.06
CA ASN A 88 -14.71 -6.42 -4.87
C ASN A 88 -13.85 -5.15 -4.77
N ILE A 89 -13.52 -4.78 -3.53
CA ILE A 89 -12.73 -3.60 -3.18
C ILE A 89 -11.37 -4.08 -2.69
N ALA A 90 -10.30 -3.54 -3.24
CA ALA A 90 -8.95 -3.82 -2.77
C ALA A 90 -8.11 -2.54 -2.78
N PHE A 91 -7.33 -2.30 -1.73
CA PHE A 91 -6.33 -1.25 -1.69
C PHE A 91 -5.30 -1.51 -0.60
N SER A 92 -4.13 -0.89 -0.74
CA SER A 92 -3.13 -0.82 0.33
C SER A 92 -3.05 0.61 0.87
N PHE A 93 -2.67 0.77 2.14
CA PHE A 93 -2.47 2.08 2.75
C PHE A 93 -1.32 2.10 3.76
N VAL A 94 -0.77 3.29 4.00
CA VAL A 94 0.17 3.64 5.06
C VAL A 94 -0.34 4.91 5.74
N THR A 95 -0.46 4.93 7.06
CA THR A 95 -0.79 6.16 7.81
C THR A 95 -0.32 6.11 9.28
N ALA A 96 -0.31 7.28 9.92
CA ALA A 96 -0.18 7.48 11.36
C ALA A 96 -1.44 8.13 11.99
N GLN A 97 -2.49 8.40 11.20
CA GLN A 97 -3.61 9.25 11.60
C GLN A 97 -4.84 8.45 12.04
N THR A 98 -5.41 8.81 13.19
CA THR A 98 -6.72 8.32 13.66
C THR A 98 -7.54 9.45 14.28
N PRO A 99 -8.89 9.42 14.20
CA PRO A 99 -9.66 8.58 13.27
C PRO A 99 -9.46 9.07 11.83
N SER A 100 -9.65 8.19 10.84
CA SER A 100 -9.42 8.53 9.43
C SER A 100 -10.40 7.80 8.51
N LEU A 101 -11.05 8.52 7.59
CA LEU A 101 -11.91 7.94 6.56
C LEU A 101 -11.06 7.60 5.33
N LEU A 102 -10.96 6.31 5.01
CA LEU A 102 -10.14 5.81 3.91
C LEU A 102 -10.91 5.86 2.59
N LEU A 103 -12.09 5.22 2.57
CA LEU A 103 -12.90 5.03 1.38
C LEU A 103 -14.39 5.15 1.75
N PHE A 104 -15.15 5.87 0.93
CA PHE A 104 -16.58 6.06 1.07
C PHE A 104 -17.27 5.86 -0.28
N VAL A 105 -18.34 5.08 -0.32
CA VAL A 105 -19.17 4.87 -1.52
C VAL A 105 -20.61 5.19 -1.15
N ASN A 106 -21.32 5.96 -1.97
CA ASN A 106 -22.73 6.29 -1.74
C ASN A 106 -23.62 5.84 -2.91
N SER A 107 -24.91 5.64 -2.61
CA SER A 107 -25.97 5.46 -3.61
C SER A 107 -26.86 6.69 -3.75
N SER A 108 -27.62 6.74 -4.84
CA SER A 108 -28.73 7.70 -4.98
C SER A 108 -29.91 7.42 -4.02
N SER A 109 -29.92 6.27 -3.33
CA SER A 109 -30.94 5.90 -2.33
C SER A 109 -30.56 6.20 -0.88
N GLN A 110 -29.42 6.86 -0.62
CA GLN A 110 -28.83 7.16 0.70
C GLN A 110 -28.15 5.98 1.40
N ASP A 111 -28.03 4.83 0.74
CA ASP A 111 -27.18 3.73 1.21
C ASP A 111 -25.71 4.14 1.11
N PHE A 112 -24.87 3.65 2.03
CA PHE A 112 -23.42 3.89 1.95
C PHE A 112 -22.57 2.70 2.41
N LEU A 113 -21.35 2.66 1.88
CA LEU A 113 -20.26 1.80 2.33
C LEU A 113 -19.12 2.72 2.80
N ALA A 114 -18.70 2.61 4.06
CA ALA A 114 -17.58 3.38 4.61
C ALA A 114 -16.50 2.44 5.15
N VAL A 115 -15.24 2.74 4.84
CA VAL A 115 -14.05 2.10 5.41
C VAL A 115 -13.24 3.15 6.15
N LEU A 116 -13.06 2.98 7.46
CA LEU A 116 -12.41 3.96 8.33
C LEU A 116 -11.52 3.31 9.39
N LEU A 117 -10.56 4.08 9.90
CA LEU A 117 -9.81 3.76 11.12
C LEU A 117 -10.47 4.47 12.31
N CYS A 118 -10.78 3.70 13.35
CA CYS A 118 -11.27 4.23 14.62
C CYS A 118 -10.15 4.91 15.43
N LYS A 119 -10.50 5.62 16.51
CA LYS A 119 -9.55 6.40 17.35
C LYS A 119 -8.43 5.55 17.98
N ASN A 120 -8.68 4.27 18.16
CA ASN A 120 -7.75 3.25 18.69
C ASN A 120 -6.92 2.56 17.59
N GLY A 121 -7.12 2.91 16.31
CA GLY A 121 -6.42 2.31 15.18
C GLY A 121 -7.05 1.05 14.58
N SER A 122 -8.11 0.50 15.19
CA SER A 122 -8.85 -0.63 14.61
C SER A 122 -9.54 -0.23 13.31
N LEU A 123 -9.53 -1.12 12.32
CA LEU A 123 -10.22 -0.94 11.06
C LEU A 123 -11.72 -1.21 11.23
N GLN A 124 -12.57 -0.40 10.61
CA GLN A 124 -14.01 -0.62 10.59
C GLN A 124 -14.58 -0.44 9.18
N VAL A 125 -15.42 -1.40 8.78
CA VAL A 125 -16.21 -1.38 7.55
C VAL A 125 -17.69 -1.27 7.94
N ARG A 126 -18.36 -0.22 7.48
CA ARG A 126 -19.78 0.05 7.73
C ARG A 126 -20.56 -0.07 6.43
N TYR A 127 -21.60 -0.89 6.41
CA TYR A 127 -22.60 -0.98 5.34
C TYR A 127 -23.94 -0.45 5.89
N HIS A 128 -24.35 0.75 5.48
CA HIS A 128 -25.70 1.25 5.73
C HIS A 128 -26.56 0.96 4.50
N LEU A 129 -27.59 0.14 4.66
CA LEU A 129 -28.38 -0.40 3.55
C LEU A 129 -29.87 -0.39 3.91
N ASN A 130 -30.73 -0.20 2.92
CA ASN A 130 -32.20 -0.18 3.07
C ASN A 130 -32.70 0.87 4.10
N LYS A 131 -31.93 1.94 4.34
CA LYS A 131 -32.24 3.10 5.21
C LYS A 131 -32.41 2.86 6.72
N GLU A 132 -32.54 1.62 7.19
CA GLU A 132 -32.85 1.33 8.60
C GLU A 132 -31.70 0.68 9.38
N GLU A 133 -30.84 -0.14 8.75
CA GLU A 133 -29.78 -0.88 9.47
C GLU A 133 -28.37 -0.60 8.95
N THR A 134 -27.48 -0.22 9.88
CA THR A 134 -26.04 -0.07 9.62
C THR A 134 -25.30 -1.29 10.16
N HIS A 135 -24.91 -2.19 9.27
CA HIS A 135 -24.05 -3.32 9.60
C HIS A 135 -22.61 -2.83 9.81
N VAL A 136 -22.01 -3.15 10.96
CA VAL A 136 -20.68 -2.66 11.35
C VAL A 136 -19.74 -3.83 11.63
N PHE A 137 -18.70 -3.95 10.82
CA PHE A 137 -17.66 -4.97 10.94
C PHE A 137 -16.37 -4.30 11.42
N THR A 138 -15.84 -4.71 12.57
CA THR A 138 -14.59 -4.15 13.13
C THR A 138 -13.52 -5.23 13.16
N ILE A 139 -12.29 -4.85 12.84
CA ILE A 139 -11.08 -5.66 13.00
C ILE A 139 -10.16 -4.90 13.96
N ASP A 140 -9.97 -5.45 15.15
CA ASP A 140 -9.35 -4.81 16.33
C ASP A 140 -8.08 -5.53 16.81
N ALA A 141 -7.54 -6.44 16.00
CA ALA A 141 -6.36 -7.24 16.34
C ALA A 141 -5.03 -6.46 16.36
N ASP A 142 -4.96 -5.28 15.73
CA ASP A 142 -3.81 -4.36 15.78
C ASP A 142 -4.26 -2.90 15.53
N ASN A 143 -3.37 -1.95 15.77
CA ASN A 143 -3.49 -0.55 15.34
C ASN A 143 -2.93 -0.41 13.92
N PHE A 144 -3.80 -0.22 12.93
CA PHE A 144 -3.43 -0.08 11.51
C PHE A 144 -2.93 1.33 11.13
N ALA A 145 -2.82 2.26 12.08
CA ALA A 145 -2.18 3.57 11.91
C ALA A 145 -0.75 3.57 12.50
N ASN A 146 0.02 2.53 12.20
CA ASN A 146 1.35 2.26 12.75
C ASN A 146 2.52 2.60 11.80
N ARG A 147 2.25 3.36 10.72
CA ARG A 147 3.18 3.71 9.62
C ARG A 147 3.72 2.54 8.79
N ARG A 148 3.06 1.37 8.79
CA ARG A 148 3.40 0.23 7.92
C ARG A 148 2.45 0.16 6.73
N MET A 149 2.87 -0.59 5.71
CA MET A 149 1.99 -0.94 4.59
C MET A 149 0.98 -2.00 5.04
N HIS A 150 -0.28 -1.71 4.79
CA HIS A 150 -1.43 -2.49 5.21
C HIS A 150 -2.34 -2.76 4.01
N HIS A 151 -2.76 -4.01 3.83
CA HIS A 151 -3.49 -4.47 2.65
C HIS A 151 -4.92 -4.92 3.00
N LEU A 152 -5.92 -4.16 2.54
CA LEU A 152 -7.33 -4.47 2.74
C LEU A 152 -7.94 -5.03 1.45
N LYS A 153 -8.69 -6.13 1.59
CA LYS A 153 -9.56 -6.68 0.56
C LYS A 153 -10.96 -6.96 1.12
N ILE A 154 -11.97 -6.38 0.50
CA ILE A 154 -13.39 -6.66 0.76
C ILE A 154 -13.94 -7.32 -0.50
N ASN A 155 -14.46 -8.53 -0.41
CA ASN A 155 -15.18 -9.19 -1.49
C ASN A 155 -16.57 -9.60 -1.01
N ARG A 156 -17.60 -8.98 -1.58
CA ARG A 156 -18.99 -9.33 -1.41
C ARG A 156 -19.57 -9.93 -2.69
N GLU A 157 -20.39 -10.97 -2.54
CA GLU A 157 -21.11 -11.63 -3.63
C GLU A 157 -22.51 -12.05 -3.13
N GLY A 158 -23.52 -11.25 -3.48
CA GLY A 158 -24.89 -11.38 -2.99
C GLY A 158 -24.96 -11.18 -1.48
N ARG A 159 -25.09 -12.29 -0.75
CA ARG A 159 -25.15 -12.31 0.72
C ARG A 159 -23.81 -12.57 1.39
N GLU A 160 -22.88 -13.27 0.73
CA GLU A 160 -21.59 -13.57 1.35
C GLU A 160 -20.69 -12.33 1.29
N LEU A 161 -20.23 -11.89 2.46
CA LEU A 161 -19.24 -10.82 2.63
C LEU A 161 -17.98 -11.42 3.23
N THR A 162 -16.85 -11.11 2.63
CA THR A 162 -15.52 -11.42 3.18
C THR A 162 -14.69 -10.15 3.28
N ILE A 163 -14.10 -9.92 4.44
CA ILE A 163 -13.17 -8.82 4.70
C ILE A 163 -11.85 -9.47 5.14
N GLN A 164 -10.78 -9.21 4.41
CA GLN A 164 -9.45 -9.73 4.66
C GLN A 164 -8.44 -8.59 4.83
N MET A 165 -7.67 -8.64 5.90
CA MET A 165 -6.66 -7.65 6.25
C MET A 165 -5.30 -8.35 6.42
N ASP A 166 -4.27 -7.82 5.75
CA ASP A 166 -2.87 -8.29 5.79
C ASP A 166 -2.69 -9.80 5.56
N HIS A 167 -3.55 -10.36 4.71
CA HIS A 167 -3.77 -11.80 4.45
C HIS A 167 -4.20 -12.66 5.65
N GLN A 168 -3.74 -12.38 6.86
CA GLN A 168 -3.86 -13.22 8.05
C GLN A 168 -5.19 -13.05 8.81
N LEU A 169 -5.76 -11.84 8.80
CA LEU A 169 -7.03 -11.56 9.46
C LEU A 169 -8.16 -11.68 8.44
N ARG A 170 -9.14 -12.56 8.67
CA ARG A 170 -10.32 -12.72 7.80
C ARG A 170 -11.60 -12.78 8.61
N LEU A 171 -12.52 -11.86 8.33
CA LEU A 171 -13.91 -11.88 8.77
C LEU A 171 -14.78 -12.34 7.60
N SER A 172 -15.70 -13.28 7.85
CA SER A 172 -16.75 -13.67 6.91
C SER A 172 -18.12 -13.41 7.55
N TYR A 173 -19.06 -12.90 6.77
CA TYR A 173 -20.44 -12.61 7.20
C TYR A 173 -21.43 -13.01 6.09
N ASN A 174 -22.69 -13.24 6.45
CA ASN A 174 -23.74 -13.64 5.52
C ASN A 174 -25.01 -12.81 5.79
N PHE A 175 -25.37 -11.91 4.87
CA PHE A 175 -26.53 -11.03 5.01
C PHE A 175 -27.85 -11.82 4.95
N SER A 176 -28.78 -11.49 5.85
CA SER A 176 -30.12 -12.06 5.88
C SER A 176 -31.14 -10.98 6.25
N PRO A 177 -31.99 -10.48 5.32
CA PRO A 177 -32.19 -10.94 3.94
C PRO A 177 -31.04 -10.58 2.99
N GLU A 178 -31.22 -10.87 1.70
CA GLU A 178 -30.34 -10.36 0.66
C GLU A 178 -30.59 -8.87 0.45
N VAL A 179 -29.52 -8.06 0.42
CA VAL A 179 -29.61 -6.61 0.34
C VAL A 179 -28.67 -6.07 -0.72
N GLU A 180 -29.20 -5.60 -1.85
CA GLU A 180 -28.40 -5.07 -2.95
C GLU A 180 -27.98 -3.62 -2.73
N PHE A 181 -26.70 -3.30 -2.97
CA PHE A 181 -26.19 -1.93 -2.97
C PHE A 181 -26.52 -1.23 -4.30
N ARG A 182 -27.80 -0.90 -4.50
CA ARG A 182 -28.34 -0.38 -5.77
C ARG A 182 -27.88 1.06 -6.07
N VAL A 183 -27.76 1.38 -7.36
CA VAL A 183 -27.56 2.75 -7.91
C VAL A 183 -26.43 3.52 -7.19
N ILE A 184 -25.23 2.97 -7.24
CA ILE A 184 -24.00 3.63 -6.78
C ILE A 184 -23.79 4.94 -7.56
N ARG A 185 -23.59 6.05 -6.85
CA ARG A 185 -23.43 7.40 -7.41
C ARG A 185 -21.95 7.82 -7.46
N SER A 186 -21.22 7.72 -6.35
CA SER A 186 -19.79 8.04 -6.32
C SER A 186 -19.00 7.19 -5.33
N LEU A 187 -17.69 7.08 -5.59
CA LEU A 187 -16.69 6.57 -4.65
C LEU A 187 -15.69 7.69 -4.38
N THR A 188 -15.49 8.01 -3.12
CA THR A 188 -14.52 9.01 -2.64
C THR A 188 -13.42 8.32 -1.83
N LEU A 189 -12.17 8.70 -2.10
CA LEU A 189 -10.99 8.36 -1.29
C LEU A 189 -10.59 9.57 -0.44
N GLY A 190 -10.23 9.32 0.82
CA GLY A 190 -9.93 10.38 1.78
C GLY A 190 -11.16 11.19 2.17
N LYS A 191 -11.08 12.51 2.06
CA LYS A 191 -12.12 13.41 2.58
C LYS A 191 -13.37 13.43 1.68
N VAL A 192 -14.54 13.17 2.26
CA VAL A 192 -15.85 13.45 1.66
C VAL A 192 -16.18 14.94 1.86
N THR A 193 -16.71 15.56 0.81
CA THR A 193 -17.10 16.98 0.78
C THR A 193 -18.63 17.17 0.89
N GLU A 194 -19.43 16.30 0.25
CA GLU A 194 -20.89 16.24 0.40
C GLU A 194 -21.29 15.65 1.78
N ASN A 195 -21.12 16.44 2.85
CA ASN A 195 -21.25 15.97 4.24
C ASN A 195 -22.70 15.89 4.78
N LEU A 196 -23.70 16.11 3.95
CA LEU A 196 -25.11 16.14 4.36
C LEU A 196 -25.63 14.72 4.64
N GLY A 197 -25.85 14.41 5.92
CA GLY A 197 -26.44 13.13 6.35
C GLY A 197 -25.44 12.01 6.65
N LEU A 198 -24.15 12.31 6.81
CA LEU A 198 -23.17 11.31 7.25
C LEU A 198 -23.47 10.80 8.68
N ASP A 199 -23.32 9.49 8.86
CA ASP A 199 -23.29 8.80 10.14
C ASP A 199 -22.26 9.43 11.12
N SER A 200 -22.54 9.43 12.42
CA SER A 200 -21.73 10.14 13.43
C SER A 200 -20.27 9.67 13.50
N GLU A 201 -19.98 8.38 13.31
CA GLU A 201 -18.60 7.88 13.28
C GLU A 201 -17.92 8.15 11.94
N VAL A 202 -18.66 8.03 10.83
CA VAL A 202 -18.17 8.40 9.50
C VAL A 202 -17.81 9.89 9.46
N ALA A 203 -18.64 10.76 10.05
CA ALA A 203 -18.38 12.19 10.16
C ALA A 203 -17.15 12.51 11.03
N LYS A 204 -16.92 11.77 12.13
CA LYS A 204 -15.71 11.92 12.96
C LYS A 204 -14.44 11.51 12.20
N ALA A 205 -14.48 10.40 11.47
CA ALA A 205 -13.38 9.96 10.60
C ALA A 205 -13.15 10.92 9.42
N ASN A 206 -14.21 11.53 8.90
CA ASN A 206 -14.16 12.50 7.81
C ASN A 206 -13.70 13.92 8.22
N ALA A 207 -13.44 14.17 9.52
CA ALA A 207 -13.04 15.49 10.00
C ALA A 207 -11.81 16.03 9.23
N LEU A 208 -10.78 15.19 9.08
CA LEU A 208 -9.60 15.45 8.25
C LEU A 208 -9.56 14.58 6.97
N GLY A 209 -10.32 13.48 6.92
CA GLY A 209 -10.29 12.50 5.83
C GLY A 209 -9.16 11.49 6.04
N PHE A 210 -8.33 11.29 5.02
CA PHE A 210 -7.11 10.49 5.10
C PHE A 210 -5.89 11.37 4.79
N ALA A 211 -4.97 11.44 5.74
CA ALA A 211 -3.58 11.79 5.48
C ALA A 211 -2.73 10.50 5.55
N GLY A 212 -1.91 10.26 4.53
CA GLY A 212 -1.17 9.01 4.38
C GLY A 212 -0.84 8.70 2.93
N CYS A 213 -0.44 7.48 2.64
CA CYS A 213 -0.19 7.00 1.28
C CYS A 213 -1.15 5.84 0.95
N MET A 214 -1.77 5.82 -0.23
CA MET A 214 -2.55 4.69 -0.73
C MET A 214 -1.91 4.08 -1.97
N SER A 215 -1.99 2.76 -2.14
CA SER A 215 -1.59 2.04 -3.36
C SER A 215 -2.68 1.12 -3.88
N SER A 216 -2.58 0.78 -5.17
CA SER A 216 -3.32 -0.31 -5.81
C SER A 216 -4.85 -0.27 -5.63
N VAL A 217 -5.43 0.92 -5.50
CA VAL A 217 -6.85 1.12 -5.20
C VAL A 217 -7.74 0.69 -6.36
N GLN A 218 -8.59 -0.31 -6.10
CA GLN A 218 -9.54 -0.91 -7.03
C GLN A 218 -10.93 -1.05 -6.42
N TYR A 219 -11.95 -0.78 -7.24
CA TYR A 219 -13.35 -1.08 -6.99
C TYR A 219 -13.94 -1.79 -8.22
N ASN A 220 -14.29 -3.07 -8.08
CA ASN A 220 -14.72 -3.96 -9.16
C ASN A 220 -13.74 -3.98 -10.35
N HIS A 221 -14.02 -3.24 -11.42
CA HIS A 221 -13.19 -3.14 -12.62
C HIS A 221 -12.65 -1.71 -12.87
N ILE A 222 -12.66 -0.88 -11.82
CA ILE A 222 -12.28 0.53 -11.86
C ILE A 222 -11.10 0.74 -10.91
N ALA A 223 -10.10 1.51 -11.35
CA ALA A 223 -8.96 1.92 -10.53
C ALA A 223 -9.04 3.45 -10.25
N PRO A 224 -9.84 3.91 -9.26
CA PRO A 224 -10.16 5.32 -9.10
C PRO A 224 -8.94 6.20 -8.82
N LEU A 225 -7.98 5.74 -8.02
CA LEU A 225 -6.73 6.48 -7.77
C LEU A 225 -5.88 6.64 -9.04
N LYS A 226 -5.82 5.61 -9.87
CA LYS A 226 -5.10 5.65 -11.14
C LYS A 226 -5.77 6.58 -12.15
N ALA A 227 -7.11 6.56 -12.21
CA ALA A 227 -7.87 7.50 -13.02
C ALA A 227 -7.62 8.96 -12.57
N ALA A 228 -7.52 9.23 -11.26
CA ALA A 228 -7.10 10.53 -10.74
C ALA A 228 -5.68 10.93 -11.21
N LEU A 229 -4.67 10.08 -10.98
CA LEU A 229 -3.27 10.38 -11.31
C LEU A 229 -2.94 10.43 -12.82
N ARG A 230 -3.87 10.05 -13.70
CA ARG A 230 -3.67 10.05 -15.16
C ARG A 230 -4.66 10.98 -15.88
N HIS A 231 -5.82 11.27 -15.29
CA HIS A 231 -6.95 11.99 -15.91
C HIS A 231 -7.65 12.97 -14.93
N ALA A 232 -6.91 13.57 -13.97
CA ALA A 232 -7.43 14.45 -12.89
C ALA A 232 -8.43 15.55 -13.30
N THR A 233 -8.36 16.03 -14.55
CA THR A 233 -9.19 17.12 -15.09
C THR A 233 -10.30 16.64 -16.03
N ALA A 234 -10.51 15.33 -16.16
CA ALA A 234 -11.51 14.74 -17.05
C ALA A 234 -12.51 13.87 -16.26
N ALA A 235 -13.80 14.01 -16.60
CA ALA A 235 -14.83 13.07 -16.15
C ALA A 235 -14.42 11.64 -16.53
N PRO A 236 -14.56 10.65 -15.62
CA PRO A 236 -15.43 10.65 -14.44
C PRO A 236 -14.81 11.10 -13.10
N VAL A 237 -13.58 11.63 -13.05
CA VAL A 237 -12.88 11.90 -11.78
C VAL A 237 -12.76 13.38 -11.46
N THR A 238 -12.89 13.72 -10.17
CA THR A 238 -12.49 15.01 -9.60
C THR A 238 -11.49 14.84 -8.46
N VAL A 239 -10.60 15.81 -8.31
CA VAL A 239 -9.59 15.86 -7.24
C VAL A 239 -9.64 17.24 -6.57
N HIS A 240 -9.65 17.25 -5.23
CA HIS A 240 -9.53 18.46 -4.42
C HIS A 240 -8.43 18.26 -3.36
N GLY A 241 -7.68 19.30 -3.04
CA GLY A 241 -6.48 19.19 -2.18
C GLY A 241 -5.28 18.63 -2.95
N THR A 242 -4.27 18.18 -2.20
CA THR A 242 -2.96 17.79 -2.75
C THR A 242 -2.84 16.28 -2.86
N LEU A 243 -2.72 15.79 -4.09
CA LEU A 243 -2.48 14.39 -4.42
C LEU A 243 -1.16 14.27 -5.19
N THR A 244 -0.18 13.53 -4.65
CA THR A 244 1.16 13.39 -5.27
C THR A 244 1.51 11.91 -5.50
N GLU A 245 1.90 11.55 -6.73
CA GLU A 245 2.34 10.18 -7.04
C GLU A 245 3.61 9.82 -6.25
N SER A 246 3.60 8.65 -5.63
CA SER A 246 4.67 8.14 -4.76
C SER A 246 4.68 6.61 -4.80
N SER A 247 5.74 5.96 -4.33
CA SER A 247 5.79 4.50 -4.18
C SER A 247 5.28 3.99 -2.82
N CYS A 248 4.95 4.90 -1.89
CA CYS A 248 4.57 4.61 -0.50
C CYS A 248 5.63 3.88 0.37
N ASP A 249 6.81 3.55 -0.15
CA ASP A 249 7.85 2.80 0.58
C ASP A 249 8.35 3.52 1.86
N PHE A 250 8.31 4.86 1.87
CA PHE A 250 8.81 5.68 2.97
C PHE A 250 7.90 6.88 3.24
N MET A 251 7.06 6.80 4.28
CA MET A 251 6.49 7.99 4.90
C MET A 251 7.50 8.55 5.91
N VAL A 252 8.32 9.49 5.46
CA VAL A 252 9.21 10.30 6.31
C VAL A 252 8.34 11.19 7.20
N ASP A 253 8.77 11.45 8.44
CA ASP A 253 8.16 12.49 9.27
C ASP A 253 8.30 13.87 8.62
N SER A 254 7.20 14.37 8.03
CA SER A 254 6.97 15.80 7.92
C SER A 254 6.64 16.31 9.32
N ASP A 255 7.64 16.95 9.95
CA ASP A 255 7.61 17.25 11.39
C ASP A 255 6.47 18.21 11.80
N VAL A 256 6.13 18.21 13.09
CA VAL A 256 4.96 18.89 13.63
C VAL A 256 5.24 20.38 13.83
N ASP A 257 4.70 21.22 12.94
CA ASP A 257 4.48 22.63 13.22
C ASP A 257 3.04 22.83 13.75
N ALA A 258 2.92 23.23 15.01
CA ALA A 258 1.65 23.27 15.71
C ALA A 258 0.85 24.54 15.38
N VAL A 259 -0.39 24.38 14.93
CA VAL A 259 -1.34 25.49 14.72
C VAL A 259 -1.77 26.08 16.08
N THR A 260 -0.92 26.94 16.64
CA THR A 260 -1.19 27.71 17.85
C THR A 260 -1.98 28.97 17.51
N THR A 261 -3.22 29.05 17.98
CA THR A 261 -4.13 30.16 17.70
C THR A 261 -3.84 31.38 18.59
N VAL A 262 -3.40 32.50 18.00
CA VAL A 262 -3.40 33.84 18.63
C VAL A 262 -3.89 34.88 17.62
N HIS A 263 -4.41 36.01 18.11
CA HIS A 263 -5.24 36.98 17.37
C HIS A 263 -4.51 37.98 16.45
N SER A 264 -5.30 38.55 15.55
CA SER A 264 -5.03 39.72 14.71
C SER A 264 -4.62 40.98 15.48
N SER A 265 -3.83 41.87 14.86
CA SER A 265 -4.20 43.29 14.70
C SER A 265 -3.27 44.08 13.74
N SER A 266 -3.93 44.79 12.81
CA SER A 266 -3.56 46.09 12.18
C SER A 266 -2.09 46.55 12.02
N ASP A 267 -1.72 46.77 10.75
CA ASP A 267 -0.93 47.90 10.20
C ASP A 267 -1.22 49.27 10.89
N PRO A 268 -0.36 50.34 10.80
CA PRO A 268 0.22 50.78 9.51
C PRO A 268 1.57 51.57 9.48
N PHE A 269 1.97 51.90 8.24
CA PHE A 269 2.79 53.05 7.77
C PHE A 269 4.33 53.01 7.86
N GLY A 270 4.97 53.05 6.69
CA GLY A 270 6.38 53.42 6.48
C GLY A 270 6.79 53.35 5.01
N LYS A 271 6.85 54.48 4.28
CA LYS A 271 7.32 54.55 2.88
C LYS A 271 8.81 54.91 2.83
N THR A 272 9.55 54.35 1.86
CA THR A 272 10.38 55.08 0.85
C THR A 272 10.77 54.08 -0.25
N ASP A 273 10.96 54.56 -1.47
CA ASP A 273 11.29 53.81 -2.70
C ASP A 273 12.77 54.05 -3.08
N GLU A 274 13.52 52.99 -3.39
CA GLU A 274 14.72 52.98 -4.23
C GLU A 274 14.97 51.54 -4.75
N ARG A 275 15.80 51.39 -5.79
CA ARG A 275 15.62 50.37 -6.83
C ARG A 275 16.92 49.64 -7.23
N GLU A 276 17.08 48.38 -6.82
CA GLU A 276 18.13 47.48 -7.33
C GLU A 276 17.61 46.07 -7.70
N PRO A 277 18.29 45.33 -8.61
CA PRO A 277 17.79 44.08 -9.18
C PRO A 277 18.11 42.81 -8.37
N LEU A 278 17.29 41.77 -8.58
CA LEU A 278 17.35 40.46 -7.93
C LEU A 278 18.71 39.76 -8.07
N THR A 279 19.35 39.47 -6.93
CA THR A 279 20.49 38.52 -6.81
C THR A 279 20.33 37.55 -5.63
N ASN A 280 19.15 36.91 -5.53
CA ASN A 280 18.92 35.83 -4.56
C ASN A 280 19.67 34.55 -4.96
N ALA A 281 20.98 34.53 -4.74
CA ALA A 281 21.77 33.31 -4.79
C ALA A 281 21.32 32.34 -3.69
N VAL A 282 21.01 31.09 -4.06
CA VAL A 282 20.61 30.04 -3.12
C VAL A 282 21.80 29.70 -2.21
N ARG A 283 21.82 30.28 -1.02
CA ARG A 283 22.85 30.01 0.01
C ARG A 283 22.49 28.76 0.80
N SER A 284 22.49 27.61 0.13
CA SER A 284 22.32 26.30 0.76
C SER A 284 23.54 25.90 1.59
N ASP A 285 23.32 25.07 2.63
CA ASP A 285 24.29 24.71 3.68
C ASP A 285 25.43 23.76 3.25
N SER A 286 26.11 24.13 2.17
CA SER A 286 27.28 23.44 1.62
C SER A 286 28.41 23.25 2.64
N ALA A 287 28.51 24.16 3.63
CA ALA A 287 29.45 24.06 4.75
C ALA A 287 29.10 22.92 5.72
N VAL A 288 27.81 22.71 6.02
CA VAL A 288 27.33 21.64 6.91
C VAL A 288 27.50 20.29 6.24
N ILE A 289 27.07 20.18 4.97
CA ILE A 289 27.20 18.96 4.16
C ILE A 289 28.68 18.58 3.99
N GLY A 290 29.55 19.54 3.67
CA GLY A 290 31.00 19.33 3.60
C GLY A 290 31.62 18.91 4.94
N GLY A 291 31.16 19.48 6.06
CA GLY A 291 31.60 19.11 7.40
C GLY A 291 31.28 17.65 7.76
N VAL A 292 30.05 17.19 7.49
CA VAL A 292 29.65 15.79 7.74
C VAL A 292 30.50 14.82 6.91
N ILE A 293 30.71 15.12 5.62
CA ILE A 293 31.55 14.29 4.74
C ILE A 293 32.99 14.21 5.25
N ALA A 294 33.57 15.34 5.68
CA ALA A 294 34.92 15.37 6.23
C ALA A 294 35.06 14.54 7.51
N VAL A 295 34.07 14.59 8.42
CA VAL A 295 34.06 13.80 9.65
C VAL A 295 33.97 12.29 9.36
N VAL A 296 33.11 11.87 8.43
CA VAL A 296 32.98 10.46 8.03
C VAL A 296 34.30 9.94 7.42
N ILE A 297 34.93 10.71 6.54
CA ILE A 297 36.23 10.37 5.93
C ILE A 297 37.32 10.25 7.01
N PHE A 298 37.36 11.17 7.97
CA PHE A 298 38.32 11.12 9.09
C PHE A 298 38.15 9.86 9.94
N ILE A 299 36.91 9.50 10.29
CA ILE A 299 36.62 8.27 11.05
C ILE A 299 37.08 7.02 10.29
N ILE A 300 36.85 6.95 8.97
CA ILE A 300 37.31 5.84 8.13
C ILE A 300 38.85 5.73 8.16
N PHE A 301 39.58 6.84 8.02
CA PHE A 301 41.04 6.82 8.13
C PHE A 301 41.54 6.40 9.52
N CYS A 302 40.87 6.83 10.61
CA CYS A 302 41.19 6.36 11.96
C CYS A 302 41.00 4.84 12.11
N ILE A 303 39.90 4.28 11.61
CA ILE A 303 39.64 2.83 11.63
C ILE A 303 40.73 2.07 10.84
N ILE A 304 41.09 2.54 9.65
CA ILE A 304 42.17 1.94 8.83
C ILE A 304 43.52 2.01 9.57
N GLY A 305 43.82 3.11 10.24
CA GLY A 305 45.03 3.28 11.06
C GLY A 305 45.10 2.34 12.27
N ILE A 306 43.96 2.11 12.93
CA ILE A 306 43.85 1.16 14.04
C ILE A 306 44.02 -0.28 13.52
N MET A 307 43.31 -0.65 12.45
CA MET A 307 43.39 -1.99 11.87
C MET A 307 44.79 -2.32 11.33
N THR A 308 45.47 -1.37 10.69
CA THR A 308 46.86 -1.56 10.25
C THR A 308 47.84 -1.70 11.42
N ARG A 309 47.69 -0.92 12.52
CA ARG A 309 48.48 -1.14 13.74
C ARG A 309 48.21 -2.51 14.37
N PHE A 310 46.95 -2.94 14.45
CA PHE A 310 46.56 -4.24 15.00
C PHE A 310 47.19 -5.40 14.21
N LEU A 311 47.08 -5.36 12.87
CA LEU A 311 47.71 -6.34 11.99
C LEU A 311 49.25 -6.34 12.11
N TYR A 312 49.88 -5.16 12.29
CA TYR A 312 51.33 -5.06 12.47
C TYR A 312 51.79 -5.67 13.81
N GLN A 313 51.07 -5.38 14.90
CA GLN A 313 51.31 -5.99 16.22
C GLN A 313 51.11 -7.51 16.19
N HIS A 314 50.04 -8.00 15.54
CA HIS A 314 49.80 -9.43 15.38
C HIS A 314 50.93 -10.13 14.60
N LYS A 315 51.43 -9.50 13.53
CA LYS A 315 52.55 -9.99 12.73
C LYS A 315 53.89 -9.98 13.52
N GLN A 316 54.07 -9.03 14.43
CA GLN A 316 55.23 -9.00 15.33
C GLN A 316 55.13 -10.07 16.43
N SER A 317 53.93 -10.36 16.95
CA SER A 317 53.67 -11.47 17.88
C SER A 317 54.06 -12.82 17.29
N HIS A 318 53.57 -13.15 16.08
CA HIS A 318 53.96 -14.36 15.35
C HIS A 318 55.48 -14.47 15.16
N ARG A 319 56.14 -13.38 14.77
CA ARG A 319 57.61 -13.37 14.57
C ARG A 319 58.40 -13.57 15.87
N THR A 320 57.83 -13.20 17.02
CA THR A 320 58.44 -13.39 18.34
C THR A 320 58.28 -14.83 18.83
N ASN A 321 57.10 -15.44 18.61
CA ASN A 321 56.86 -16.84 18.97
C ASN A 321 57.75 -17.80 18.18
N GLN A 322 57.95 -17.55 16.89
CA GLN A 322 58.82 -18.36 16.02
C GLN A 322 60.33 -18.26 16.36
N MET A 323 60.73 -17.31 17.22
CA MET A 323 62.08 -17.28 17.83
C MET A 323 62.15 -18.06 19.15
N LYS A 324 61.07 -18.16 19.92
CA LYS A 324 61.01 -18.96 21.16
C LYS A 324 60.90 -20.47 20.91
N GLU A 325 60.33 -20.87 19.78
CA GLU A 325 60.13 -22.27 19.38
C GLU A 325 61.44 -23.06 19.18
N LYS A 326 62.61 -22.39 19.18
CA LYS A 326 63.92 -23.03 18.96
C LYS A 326 64.72 -23.39 20.22
N GLU A 327 64.22 -23.12 21.43
CA GLU A 327 65.07 -23.19 22.63
C GLU A 327 64.35 -23.66 23.92
N TYR A 328 63.70 -24.84 23.91
CA TYR A 328 63.79 -25.86 24.99
C TYR A 328 63.02 -27.16 24.65
N PRO A 329 63.51 -28.36 25.03
CA PRO A 329 62.76 -29.63 24.91
C PRO A 329 62.61 -30.46 26.22
N GLU A 330 61.81 -31.53 26.12
CA GLU A 330 61.71 -32.72 27.01
C GLU A 330 61.01 -32.65 28.39
N ASN A 331 60.35 -33.78 28.71
CA ASN A 331 59.71 -34.21 29.98
C ASN A 331 58.41 -33.47 30.40
N LEU A 332 57.44 -34.11 31.07
CA LEU A 332 57.39 -35.45 31.69
C LEU A 332 56.05 -36.19 31.40
N ASP A 333 56.05 -37.50 31.69
CA ASP A 333 55.06 -38.51 31.28
C ASP A 333 53.76 -38.66 32.13
N SER A 334 52.84 -39.44 31.55
CA SER A 334 51.86 -40.34 32.19
C SER A 334 50.55 -39.82 32.81
N SER A 335 49.42 -40.31 32.24
CA SER A 335 48.25 -40.78 32.99
C SER A 335 47.35 -41.67 32.09
N PHE A 336 47.39 -42.99 32.30
CA PHE A 336 46.40 -44.05 31.94
C PHE A 336 45.74 -44.02 30.53
N ARG A 337 45.91 -45.00 29.60
CA ARG A 337 45.78 -46.49 29.63
C ARG A 337 44.45 -46.99 30.23
N ASN A 338 43.66 -47.92 29.70
CA ASN A 338 43.55 -48.79 28.48
C ASN A 338 42.02 -49.22 28.46
N ASP A 339 41.31 -49.79 27.46
CA ASP A 339 41.54 -50.32 26.10
C ASP A 339 40.18 -50.55 25.35
N ILE A 340 40.20 -50.65 24.00
CA ILE A 340 39.70 -51.72 23.06
C ILE A 340 38.52 -52.64 23.55
N ASP A 341 37.49 -53.12 22.80
CA ASP A 341 37.10 -53.27 21.35
C ASP A 341 35.52 -53.23 21.22
N LEU A 342 34.86 -52.83 20.12
CA LEU A 342 34.46 -53.53 18.86
C LEU A 342 33.36 -54.63 18.93
N GLN A 343 32.43 -54.60 17.95
CA GLN A 343 31.38 -55.60 17.59
C GLN A 343 30.24 -55.82 18.61
N ASN A 344 28.93 -55.91 18.25
CA ASN A 344 28.32 -56.56 17.07
C ASN A 344 26.96 -55.95 16.62
N THR A 345 26.33 -56.59 15.62
CA THR A 345 25.19 -56.13 14.78
C THR A 345 23.79 -56.60 15.24
N VAL A 346 22.77 -56.21 14.43
CA VAL A 346 21.39 -56.75 14.28
C VAL A 346 20.25 -56.10 15.09
N SER A 347 19.37 -55.38 14.39
CA SER A 347 17.90 -55.53 14.47
C SER A 347 17.21 -54.71 13.35
N GLU A 348 16.70 -55.38 12.32
CA GLU A 348 15.69 -54.81 11.40
C GLU A 348 14.28 -55.16 11.90
N CYS A 349 13.30 -54.25 11.76
CA CYS A 349 12.07 -54.57 11.00
C CYS A 349 11.01 -53.45 10.88
N LYS A 350 10.26 -53.58 9.78
CA LYS A 350 8.89 -53.10 9.48
C LYS A 350 8.59 -51.61 9.24
N ARG A 351 8.42 -51.29 7.95
CA ARG A 351 7.25 -50.56 7.42
C ARG A 351 6.18 -51.58 7.00
N GLU A 352 4.91 -51.19 7.11
CA GLU A 352 3.76 -51.74 6.36
C GLU A 352 2.78 -50.57 6.05
N TYR A 353 1.88 -50.75 5.09
CA TYR A 353 1.01 -49.71 4.53
C TYR A 353 -0.43 -50.20 4.33
N PHE A 354 -1.37 -49.26 4.17
CA PHE A 354 -2.81 -49.45 3.87
C PHE A 354 -3.61 -50.07 5.03
N ILE A 355 -4.91 -49.80 5.20
CA ILE A 355 -5.93 -49.25 4.28
C ILE A 355 -5.94 -47.72 4.21
#